data_AF-A0A1X9YI45-F1
#
_entry.id   AF-A0A1X9YI45-F1
#
_cell.length_a   1.000
_cell.length_b   1.000
_cell.length_c   1.000
_cell.angle_alpha   90.00
_cell.angle_beta   90.00
_cell.angle_gamma   90.00
#
_symmetry.space_group_name_H-M   'P 1'
#
loop_
_entity.id
_entity.type
_entity.pdbx_description
1 polymer ?
#
loop_
_entity_poly.entity_id
_entity_poly.type
_entity_poly.pdbx_seq_one_letter_code
_entity_poly.pdbx_strand_id
1 'polypeptide(L)'
;MAFPRPSKPSVVWRDFLAFMDGGHRHKILFAGLSILMPALLVAGFYVDSRRDPPKHEMYFIPSWPATRTDAEIIALQKIDQKKLEERREAKRQEYKRLADQLGIKVD
;
A
#
# COMPACT_ATOMS: atom_id res chain seq x y z
N MET A 1 -13.38 54.42 -13.58
CA MET A 1 -13.39 52.96 -13.31
C MET A 1 -13.19 52.75 -11.81
N ALA A 2 -14.13 52.12 -11.13
CA ALA A 2 -13.97 51.76 -9.71
C ALA A 2 -13.32 50.38 -9.62
N PHE A 3 -12.14 50.29 -8.99
CA PHE A 3 -11.50 49.01 -8.71
C PHE A 3 -12.24 48.29 -7.57
N PRO A 4 -12.48 46.96 -7.66
CA PRO A 4 -13.10 46.21 -6.58
C PRO A 4 -12.23 46.29 -5.32
N ARG A 5 -12.87 46.45 -4.16
CA ARG A 5 -12.16 46.55 -2.87
C ARG A 5 -11.37 45.26 -2.63
N PRO A 6 -10.11 45.34 -2.15
CA PRO A 6 -9.31 44.14 -1.89
C PRO A 6 -10.00 43.29 -0.82
N SER A 7 -10.27 42.03 -1.17
CA SER A 7 -10.90 41.05 -0.31
C SER A 7 -10.01 40.77 0.89
N LYS A 8 -10.53 40.98 2.11
CA LYS A 8 -9.80 40.64 3.34
C LYS A 8 -9.84 39.12 3.56
N PRO A 9 -8.79 38.48 4.10
CA PRO A 9 -8.79 37.05 4.40
C PRO A 9 -9.95 36.59 5.30
N SER A 10 -10.43 37.50 6.17
CA SER A 10 -11.58 37.26 7.04
C SER A 10 -12.90 37.06 6.29
N VAL A 11 -13.01 37.55 5.06
CA VAL A 11 -14.21 37.40 4.23
C VAL A 11 -14.36 35.97 3.75
N VAL A 12 -13.25 35.28 3.46
CA VAL A 12 -13.23 33.88 3.02
C VAL A 12 -13.78 32.95 4.10
N TRP A 13 -13.35 33.15 5.35
CA TRP A 13 -13.85 32.37 6.49
C TRP A 13 -15.34 32.58 6.75
N ARG A 14 -15.82 33.82 6.64
CA ARG A 14 -17.24 34.15 6.80
C ARG A 14 -18.09 33.53 5.68
N ASP A 15 -17.58 33.55 4.45
CA ASP A 15 -18.25 32.95 3.30
C ASP A 15 -18.29 31.42 3.40
N PHE A 16 -17.20 30.79 3.87
CA PHE A 16 -17.14 29.36 4.16
C PHE A 16 -18.13 28.94 5.25
N LEU A 17 -18.22 29.71 6.35
CA LEU A 17 -19.20 29.48 7.41
C LEU A 17 -20.64 29.65 6.90
N ALA A 18 -20.91 30.68 6.10
CA ALA A 18 -22.22 30.90 5.49
C ALA A 18 -22.60 29.79 4.49
N PHE A 19 -21.63 29.28 3.73
CA PHE A 19 -21.81 28.14 2.83
C PHE A 19 -22.17 26.85 3.59
N MET A 20 -21.55 26.63 4.76
CA MET A 20 -21.88 25.50 5.63
C MET A 20 -23.27 25.65 6.29
N ASP A 21 -23.70 26.87 6.61
CA ASP A 21 -24.99 27.18 7.25
C ASP A 21 -26.19 27.11 6.27
N GLY A 22 -25.93 27.13 4.95
CA GLY A 22 -26.93 27.18 3.88
C GLY A 22 -27.87 25.97 3.71
N GLY A 23 -28.12 25.15 4.74
CA GLY A 23 -29.26 24.23 4.83
C GLY A 23 -29.25 22.97 3.95
N HIS A 24 -28.29 22.82 3.04
CA HIS A 24 -28.23 21.68 2.12
C HIS A 24 -27.42 20.53 2.70
N ARG A 25 -28.08 19.59 3.39
CA ARG A 25 -27.47 18.40 4.02
C ARG A 25 -26.52 17.61 3.10
N HIS A 26 -26.82 17.54 1.80
CA HIS A 26 -25.98 16.87 0.82
C HIS A 26 -24.62 17.57 0.59
N LYS A 27 -24.55 18.90 0.68
CA LYS A 27 -23.29 19.66 0.50
C LYS A 27 -22.30 19.34 1.61
N ILE A 28 -22.79 19.16 2.84
CA ILE A 28 -21.96 18.79 4.00
C ILE A 28 -21.44 17.35 3.85
N LEU A 29 -22.27 16.43 3.34
CA LEU A 29 -21.85 15.06 3.05
C LEU A 29 -20.74 15.01 1.99
N PHE A 30 -20.90 15.73 0.88
CA PHE A 30 -19.86 15.79 -0.17
C PHE A 30 -18.59 16.50 0.30
N ALA A 31 -18.71 17.58 1.08
CA ALA A 31 -17.56 18.25 1.68
C ALA A 31 -16.81 17.31 2.65
N GLY A 32 -17.55 16.57 3.47
CA GLY A 32 -17.01 15.55 4.35
C GLY A 32 -16.27 14.46 3.57
N LEU A 33 -16.87 13.92 2.50
CA LEU A 33 -16.26 12.89 1.67
C LEU A 33 -14.99 13.39 0.95
N SER A 34 -15.00 14.64 0.48
CA SER A 34 -13.87 15.30 -0.17
C SER A 34 -12.66 15.45 0.76
N ILE A 35 -12.90 15.67 2.05
CA ILE A 35 -11.84 15.72 3.07
C ILE A 35 -11.44 14.32 3.52
N LEU A 36 -12.42 13.42 3.67
CA LEU A 36 -12.22 12.07 4.20
C LEU A 36 -11.34 11.22 3.29
N MET A 37 -11.53 11.27 1.98
CA MET A 37 -10.71 10.50 1.02
C MET A 37 -9.20 10.79 1.11
N PRO A 38 -8.74 12.06 0.97
CA PRO A 38 -7.33 12.37 1.12
C PRO A 38 -6.84 12.14 2.56
N ALA A 39 -7.67 12.35 3.58
CA ALA A 39 -7.30 12.05 4.96
C ALA A 39 -7.03 10.55 5.18
N LEU A 40 -7.83 9.66 4.60
CA LEU A 40 -7.61 8.22 4.64
C LEU A 40 -6.31 7.82 3.93
N LEU A 41 -6.01 8.44 2.79
CA LEU A 41 -4.78 8.21 2.06
C LEU A 41 -3.56 8.60 2.90
N VAL A 42 -3.57 9.81 3.48
CA VAL A 42 -2.49 10.28 4.38
C VAL A 42 -2.37 9.40 5.62
N ALA A 43 -3.48 8.97 6.21
CA ALA A 43 -3.48 8.04 7.34
C ALA A 43 -2.88 6.68 6.96
N GLY A 44 -3.18 6.16 5.76
CA GLY A 44 -2.59 4.94 5.23
C GLY A 44 -1.06 5.02 5.14
N PHE A 45 -0.54 6.10 4.53
CA PHE A 45 0.89 6.35 4.47
C PHE A 45 1.52 6.57 5.84
N TYR A 46 0.84 7.24 6.76
CA TYR A 46 1.33 7.44 8.12
C TYR A 46 1.49 6.11 8.87
N VAL A 47 0.51 5.21 8.76
CA VAL A 47 0.60 3.87 9.36
C VAL A 47 1.69 3.05 8.67
N ASP A 48 1.80 3.13 7.35
CA ASP A 48 2.84 2.42 6.58
C ASP A 48 4.26 2.90 6.93
N SER A 49 4.45 4.20 7.07
CA SER A 49 5.74 4.81 7.46
C SER A 49 6.22 4.39 8.84
N ARG A 50 5.33 3.91 9.72
CA ARG A 50 5.69 3.40 11.05
C ARG A 50 5.97 1.90 11.05
N ARG A 51 5.73 1.19 9.95
CA ARG A 51 6.15 -0.20 9.78
C ARG A 51 7.63 -0.23 9.45
N ASP A 52 8.31 -1.27 9.92
CA ASP A 52 9.72 -1.46 9.61
C ASP A 52 9.91 -1.50 8.08
N PRO A 53 10.90 -0.79 7.52
CA PRO A 53 11.18 -0.87 6.10
C PRO A 53 11.47 -2.33 5.72
N PRO A 54 11.06 -2.77 4.51
CA PRO A 54 11.33 -4.13 4.06
C PRO A 54 12.84 -4.39 4.18
N LYS A 55 13.20 -5.45 4.91
CA LYS A 55 14.61 -5.83 5.09
C LYS A 55 15.22 -6.04 3.71
N HIS A 56 16.35 -5.39 3.43
CA HIS A 56 17.08 -5.60 2.19
C HIS A 56 17.43 -7.08 2.06
N GLU A 57 16.86 -7.75 1.06
CA GLU A 57 17.20 -9.13 0.76
C GLU A 57 18.58 -9.15 0.10
N MET A 58 19.62 -9.47 0.87
CA MET A 58 20.95 -9.71 0.31
C MET A 58 20.97 -11.10 -0.32
N TYR A 59 20.88 -11.15 -1.64
CA TYR A 59 21.08 -12.37 -2.41
C TYR A 59 22.59 -12.65 -2.52
N PHE A 60 23.09 -13.52 -1.65
CA PHE A 60 24.48 -13.98 -1.73
C PHE A 60 24.62 -15.02 -2.84
N ILE A 61 25.32 -14.66 -3.91
CA ILE A 61 25.76 -15.61 -4.92
C ILE A 61 27.10 -16.17 -4.44
N PRO A 62 27.18 -17.46 -4.06
CA PRO A 62 28.45 -18.05 -3.66
C PRO A 62 29.41 -18.08 -4.86
N SER A 63 30.70 -17.83 -4.60
CA SER A 63 31.75 -17.99 -5.61
C SER A 63 31.92 -19.47 -5.94
N TRP A 64 31.89 -19.81 -7.23
CA TRP A 64 32.05 -21.19 -7.70
C TRP A 64 33.47 -21.46 -8.20
N PRO A 65 34.09 -22.60 -7.84
CA PRO A 65 35.37 -22.99 -8.41
C PRO A 65 35.20 -23.36 -9.89
N ALA A 66 36.17 -23.01 -10.73
CA ALA A 66 36.16 -23.35 -12.16
C ALA A 66 36.26 -24.87 -12.43
N THR A 67 36.62 -25.65 -11.42
CA THR A 67 36.79 -27.12 -11.48
C THR A 67 35.53 -27.89 -11.11
N ARG A 68 34.39 -27.20 -10.89
CA ARG A 68 33.13 -27.83 -10.50
C ARG A 68 32.64 -28.79 -11.59
N THR A 69 32.16 -29.97 -11.18
CA THR A 69 31.64 -30.99 -12.10
C THR A 69 30.15 -30.80 -12.39
N ASP A 70 29.68 -31.22 -13.57
CA ASP A 70 28.26 -31.14 -13.95
C ASP A 70 27.34 -31.91 -12.98
N ALA A 71 27.82 -33.03 -12.44
CA ALA A 71 27.09 -33.81 -11.44
C ALA A 71 26.81 -33.00 -10.16
N GLU A 72 27.78 -32.21 -9.70
CA GLU A 72 27.62 -31.33 -8.54
C GLU A 72 26.68 -30.15 -8.83
N ILE A 73 26.63 -29.65 -10.06
CA ILE A 73 25.70 -28.59 -10.48
C ILE A 73 24.27 -29.11 -10.41
N ILE A 74 24.01 -30.27 -11.01
CA ILE A 74 22.68 -30.89 -11.06
C ILE A 74 22.19 -31.22 -9.64
N ALA A 75 23.07 -31.74 -8.78
CA ALA A 75 22.73 -32.04 -7.40
C ALA A 75 22.30 -30.79 -6.63
N LEU A 76 23.04 -29.69 -6.76
CA LEU A 76 22.68 -28.43 -6.11
C LEU A 76 21.38 -27.84 -6.67
N GLN A 77 21.19 -27.88 -7.99
CA GLN A 77 19.98 -27.36 -8.62
C GLN A 77 18.73 -28.09 -8.10
N LYS A 78 18.79 -29.40 -7.86
CA LYS A 78 17.70 -30.16 -7.24
C LYS A 78 17.39 -29.67 -5.82
N ILE A 79 18.43 -29.40 -5.02
CA ILE A 79 18.28 -28.89 -3.65
C ILE A 79 17.62 -27.50 -3.66
N ASP A 80 18.08 -26.61 -4.55
CA ASP A 80 17.56 -25.25 -4.64
C ASP A 80 16.12 -25.22 -5.19
N GLN A 81 15.81 -26.08 -6.18
CA GLN A 81 14.44 -26.25 -6.67
C GLN A 81 13.49 -26.69 -5.55
N LYS A 82 13.90 -27.67 -4.75
CA LYS A 82 13.09 -28.13 -3.61
C LYS A 82 12.80 -27.00 -2.60
N LYS A 83 13.82 -26.20 -2.24
CA LYS A 83 13.64 -25.03 -1.36
C LYS A 83 12.71 -23.97 -1.96
N LEU A 84 12.73 -23.79 -3.29
CA LEU A 84 11.83 -22.86 -3.97
C LEU A 84 10.40 -23.40 -3.99
N GLU A 85 10.21 -24.69 -4.18
CA GLU A 85 8.90 -25.36 -4.12
C GLU A 85 8.28 -25.25 -2.73
N GLU A 86 9.03 -25.57 -1.68
CA GLU A 86 8.57 -25.45 -0.28
C GLU A 86 8.13 -24.01 0.06
N ARG A 87 8.90 -23.00 -0.37
CA ARG A 87 8.53 -21.59 -0.19
C ARG A 87 7.26 -21.22 -0.96
N ARG A 88 7.11 -21.71 -2.19
CA ARG A 88 5.90 -21.49 -2.99
C ARG A 88 4.68 -22.17 -2.34
N GLU A 89 4.84 -23.37 -1.79
CA GLU A 89 3.78 -24.08 -1.09
C GLU A 89 3.33 -23.36 0.17
N ALA A 90 4.27 -22.90 1.00
CA ALA A 90 3.95 -22.10 2.18
C ALA A 90 3.14 -20.86 1.80
N LYS A 91 3.55 -20.13 0.75
CA LYS A 91 2.80 -18.97 0.25
C LYS A 91 1.42 -19.34 -0.30
N ARG A 92 1.31 -20.43 -1.04
CA ARG A 92 0.00 -20.94 -1.50
C ARG A 92 -0.92 -21.24 -0.32
N GLN A 93 -0.41 -21.86 0.74
CA GLN A 93 -1.20 -22.15 1.94
C GLN A 93 -1.61 -20.89 2.70
N GLU A 94 -0.72 -19.89 2.83
CA GLU A 94 -1.05 -18.58 3.41
C GLU A 94 -2.20 -17.93 2.63
N TYR A 95 -2.13 -17.90 1.31
CA TYR A 95 -3.19 -17.32 0.48
C TYR A 95 -4.49 -18.12 0.53
N LYS A 96 -4.43 -19.46 0.55
CA LYS A 96 -5.63 -20.29 0.74
C LYS A 96 -6.31 -20.00 2.07
N ARG A 97 -5.56 -19.90 3.17
CA ARG A 97 -6.10 -19.53 4.49
C ARG A 97 -6.75 -18.15 4.50
N LEU A 98 -6.12 -17.16 3.86
CA LEU A 98 -6.70 -15.82 3.73
C LEU A 98 -7.97 -15.84 2.87
N ALA A 99 -7.99 -16.60 1.78
CA ALA A 99 -9.15 -16.74 0.92
C ALA A 99 -10.33 -17.40 1.67
N ASP A 100 -10.08 -18.46 2.44
CA ASP A 100 -11.08 -19.12 3.28
C ASP A 100 -11.66 -18.16 4.34
N GLN A 101 -10.82 -17.34 4.98
CA GLN A 101 -11.26 -16.32 5.94
C GLN A 101 -12.14 -15.25 5.29
N LEU A 102 -11.90 -14.94 4.02
CA LEU A 102 -12.68 -13.97 3.24
C LEU A 102 -13.86 -14.63 2.49
N GLY A 103 -14.07 -15.94 2.64
CA GLY A 103 -15.15 -16.69 1.98
C GLY A 103 -14.95 -16.91 0.47
N ILE A 104 -13.73 -16.74 -0.05
CA ILE A 104 -13.38 -16.94 -1.45
C ILE A 104 -12.90 -18.39 -1.63
N LYS A 105 -13.63 -19.19 -2.41
CA LYS A 105 -13.20 -20.56 -2.73
C LYS A 105 -12.08 -20.51 -3.77
N VAL A 106 -10.91 -21.00 -3.39
CA VAL A 106 -9.74 -21.14 -4.28
C VAL A 106 -9.50 -22.63 -4.49
N ASP A 107 -10.01 -23.16 -5.60
CA ASP A 107 -9.77 -24.54 -6.06
C ASP A 107 -8.28 -24.71 -6.47
#